data_AF-A0AAE6YJ90-F1
#
_entry.id   AF-A0AAE6YJ90-F1
#
_cell.length_a   1.000
_cell.length_b   1.000
_cell.length_c   1.000
_cell.angle_alpha   90.00
_cell.angle_beta   90.00
_cell.angle_gamma   90.00
#
_symmetry.space_group_name_H-M   'P 1'
#
loop_
_entity.id
_entity.type
_entity.pdbx_description
1 polymer ?
#
loop_
_entity_poly.entity_id
_entity_poly.type
_entity_poly.pdbx_seq_one_letter_code
_entity_poly.pdbx_strand_id
1 'polypeptide(L)'
;MNEYKTLSYSELLAHKDEECCICQDLIYHDKSKKDSRACETTCCKRLLHIACIEKWVFDNSTCPLCRAPCTSPLIKYYHDVKLPGGYMAPDARKVWFKSIIDEVIPGYFDLLEEPQTNVSGTFTVSKIKLAISEASWNYLEWRKNRGLNYFWHCTKKGANRVENLNHIVSTWSGIDPKELFSLICKEIRDYPRKDHSYTSFILNSFSKMKPISLYLNDYDDYTAGTLEVRDKREYLLTRGLEDILGAMCINSRFYKKEMFKGKLHAKVFGKKTNLKIFWNKCFSTYLDNTKQVSFAKSDLFVTTNPDLADLTHTGIQPESPEVDFIIIVTDGYEDYVAWNKALSHNNIPIVRVVIK
;
A
#
# COMPACT_ATOMS: atom_id res chain seq x y z
N MET A 1 17.06 -16.73 -15.25
CA MET A 1 17.50 -17.70 -14.22
C MET A 1 17.00 -19.08 -14.61
N ASN A 2 17.72 -20.14 -14.28
CA ASN A 2 17.28 -21.50 -14.64
C ASN A 2 16.15 -21.95 -13.71
N GLU A 3 15.07 -22.43 -14.31
CA GLU A 3 13.87 -22.92 -13.62
C GLU A 3 14.00 -24.41 -13.31
N TYR A 4 13.08 -24.91 -12.48
CA TYR A 4 13.00 -26.33 -12.13
C TYR A 4 11.68 -26.89 -12.64
N LYS A 5 11.75 -28.00 -13.36
CA LYS A 5 10.55 -28.72 -13.76
C LYS A 5 10.16 -29.66 -12.62
N THR A 6 9.09 -29.33 -11.91
CA THR A 6 8.51 -30.28 -10.93
C THR A 6 7.97 -31.49 -11.68
N LEU A 7 8.32 -32.69 -11.22
CA LEU A 7 7.84 -33.93 -11.82
C LEU A 7 6.42 -34.23 -11.37
N SER A 8 5.58 -34.63 -12.32
CA SER A 8 4.31 -35.28 -12.04
C SER A 8 4.54 -36.63 -11.34
N TYR A 9 3.50 -37.19 -10.72
CA TYR A 9 3.60 -38.48 -10.04
C TYR A 9 4.04 -39.62 -10.98
N SER A 10 3.56 -39.62 -12.23
CA SER A 10 3.97 -40.61 -13.24
C SER A 10 5.43 -40.46 -13.66
N GLU A 11 5.92 -39.23 -13.81
CA GLU A 11 7.33 -38.98 -14.12
C GLU A 11 8.23 -39.37 -12.96
N LEU A 12 7.82 -39.05 -11.73
CA LEU A 12 8.53 -39.45 -10.52
C LEU A 12 8.69 -40.98 -10.41
N LEU A 13 7.62 -41.73 -10.67
CA LEU A 13 7.67 -43.21 -10.65
C LEU A 13 8.58 -43.79 -11.72
N ALA A 14 8.73 -43.12 -12.88
CA ALA A 14 9.66 -43.54 -13.93
C ALA A 14 11.13 -43.42 -13.48
N HIS A 15 11.41 -42.57 -12.49
CA HIS A 15 12.74 -42.33 -11.95
C HIS A 15 12.90 -42.83 -10.51
N LYS A 16 12.08 -43.80 -10.08
CA LYS A 16 12.05 -44.28 -8.69
C LYS A 16 13.38 -44.88 -8.21
N ASP A 17 14.19 -45.39 -9.13
CA ASP A 17 15.47 -46.05 -8.85
C ASP A 17 16.67 -45.09 -9.03
N GLU A 18 16.43 -43.83 -9.43
CA GLU A 18 17.48 -42.81 -9.49
C GLU A 18 17.72 -42.17 -8.12
N GLU A 19 18.95 -41.70 -7.87
CA GLU A 19 19.33 -41.07 -6.60
C GLU A 19 19.37 -39.54 -6.72
N CYS A 20 18.93 -38.86 -5.67
CA CYS A 20 19.12 -37.44 -5.51
C CYS A 20 20.60 -37.14 -5.20
N CYS A 21 21.25 -36.32 -6.03
CA CYS A 21 22.68 -36.04 -5.87
C CYS A 21 23.06 -35.26 -4.59
N ILE A 22 22.08 -34.73 -3.84
CA ILE A 22 22.31 -33.96 -2.62
C ILE A 22 22.30 -34.89 -1.40
N CYS A 23 21.27 -35.74 -1.27
CA CYS A 23 21.13 -36.64 -0.13
C CYS A 23 21.61 -38.06 -0.40
N GLN A 24 21.93 -38.40 -1.66
CA GLN A 24 22.34 -39.74 -2.11
C GLN A 24 21.29 -40.81 -1.78
N ASP A 25 20.02 -40.42 -1.77
CA ASP A 25 18.89 -41.30 -1.50
C ASP A 25 17.96 -41.35 -2.72
N LEU A 26 17.15 -42.40 -2.84
CA LEU A 26 16.27 -42.62 -3.99
C LEU A 26 15.26 -41.48 -4.16
N ILE A 27 15.06 -41.05 -5.40
CA ILE A 27 14.13 -39.98 -5.80
C ILE A 27 12.68 -40.29 -5.39
N TYR A 28 12.33 -41.56 -5.25
CA TYR A 28 11.01 -42.00 -4.79
C TYR A 28 11.12 -42.92 -3.57
N HIS A 29 10.40 -42.56 -2.50
CA HIS A 29 10.24 -43.41 -1.32
C HIS A 29 8.78 -43.85 -1.13
N ASP A 30 8.55 -45.16 -1.14
CA ASP A 30 7.24 -45.80 -0.94
C ASP A 30 6.70 -45.64 0.50
N LYS A 31 7.58 -45.39 1.49
CA LYS A 31 7.26 -45.53 2.93
C LYS A 31 7.21 -44.27 3.79
N SER A 32 7.52 -43.07 3.29
CA SER A 32 7.49 -41.85 4.12
C SER A 32 6.66 -40.72 3.52
N LYS A 33 5.45 -40.54 4.07
CA LYS A 33 4.60 -39.37 3.88
C LYS A 33 5.30 -38.12 4.41
N LYS A 34 5.91 -37.31 3.54
CA LYS A 34 5.81 -35.83 3.61
C LYS A 34 6.37 -35.04 2.44
N ASP A 35 7.24 -35.58 1.59
CA ASP A 35 7.74 -34.82 0.44
C ASP A 35 8.29 -35.72 -0.69
N SER A 36 7.46 -36.64 -1.18
CA SER A 36 7.74 -37.47 -2.38
C SER A 36 7.77 -36.64 -3.67
N ARG A 37 8.23 -35.39 -3.63
CA ARG A 37 8.25 -34.51 -4.80
C ARG A 37 9.69 -34.37 -5.25
N ALA A 38 9.90 -34.54 -6.54
CA ALA A 38 11.18 -34.33 -7.18
C ALA A 38 11.04 -33.31 -8.31
N CYS A 39 12.17 -32.73 -8.67
CA CYS A 39 12.26 -31.84 -9.81
C CYS A 39 13.49 -32.17 -10.65
N GLU A 40 13.40 -31.82 -11.92
CA GLU A 40 14.52 -31.82 -12.85
C GLU A 40 15.08 -30.40 -13.00
N THR A 41 16.40 -30.27 -12.94
CA THR A 41 17.09 -29.00 -13.19
C THR A 41 17.08 -28.67 -14.69
N THR A 42 16.68 -27.46 -15.08
CA THR A 42 16.72 -27.07 -16.53
C THR A 42 18.14 -26.91 -17.06
N CYS A 43 19.10 -26.58 -16.19
CA CYS A 43 20.49 -26.30 -16.59
C CYS A 43 21.33 -27.56 -16.91
N CYS A 44 21.06 -28.69 -16.25
CA CYS A 44 21.83 -29.91 -16.45
C CYS A 44 21.01 -31.20 -16.46
N LYS A 45 19.66 -31.11 -16.40
CA LYS A 45 18.71 -32.23 -16.49
C LYS A 45 18.98 -33.30 -15.43
N ARG A 46 19.07 -32.88 -14.17
CA ARG A 46 19.37 -33.77 -13.05
C ARG A 46 18.21 -33.78 -12.06
N LEU A 47 17.91 -34.96 -11.54
CA LEU A 47 16.81 -35.19 -10.63
C LEU A 47 17.23 -34.93 -9.18
N LEU A 48 16.39 -34.20 -8.47
CA LEU A 48 16.62 -33.82 -7.09
C LEU A 48 15.31 -33.91 -6.33
N HIS A 49 15.35 -34.35 -5.08
CA HIS A 49 14.26 -34.09 -4.16
C HIS A 49 14.06 -32.60 -4.04
N ILE A 50 12.81 -32.17 -4.13
CA ILE A 50 12.48 -30.76 -4.02
C ILE A 50 12.97 -30.21 -2.67
N ALA A 51 12.72 -30.90 -1.55
CA ALA A 51 13.20 -30.46 -0.24
C ALA A 51 14.73 -30.33 -0.17
N CYS A 52 15.48 -31.21 -0.86
CA CYS A 52 16.94 -31.16 -0.87
C CYS A 52 17.46 -29.96 -1.67
N ILE A 53 16.91 -29.74 -2.87
CA ILE A 53 17.34 -28.58 -3.67
C ILE A 53 16.86 -27.28 -3.06
N GLU A 54 15.70 -27.23 -2.42
CA GLU A 54 15.25 -26.08 -1.63
C GLU A 54 16.23 -25.75 -0.51
N LYS A 55 16.66 -26.77 0.26
CA LYS A 55 17.67 -26.58 1.29
C LYS A 55 19.02 -26.14 0.71
N TRP A 56 19.40 -26.63 -0.46
CA TRP A 56 20.63 -26.20 -1.12
C TRP A 56 20.56 -24.77 -1.63
N VAL A 57 19.50 -24.42 -2.36
CA VAL A 57 19.30 -23.06 -2.89
C VAL A 57 18.99 -22.06 -1.78
N PHE A 58 18.61 -22.55 -0.59
CA PHE A 58 18.52 -21.71 0.59
C PHE A 58 19.88 -21.10 0.94
N ASP A 59 20.99 -21.81 0.79
CA ASP A 59 22.33 -21.30 1.12
C ASP A 59 23.16 -20.87 -0.11
N ASN A 60 22.75 -21.27 -1.31
CA ASN A 60 23.51 -21.14 -2.55
C ASN A 60 22.63 -20.61 -3.70
N SER A 61 23.17 -19.81 -4.62
CA SER A 61 22.45 -19.36 -5.82
C SER A 61 22.76 -20.19 -7.07
N THR A 62 23.35 -21.38 -6.89
CA THR A 62 23.91 -22.19 -7.97
C THR A 62 23.53 -23.65 -7.85
N CYS A 63 23.46 -24.34 -9.00
CA CYS A 63 23.18 -25.76 -9.07
C CYS A 63 24.31 -26.55 -8.36
N PRO A 64 23.99 -27.53 -7.49
CA PRO A 64 25.02 -28.32 -6.79
C PRO A 64 25.95 -29.09 -7.74
N LEU A 65 25.48 -29.38 -8.96
CA LEU A 65 26.21 -30.19 -9.93
C LEU A 65 27.00 -29.35 -10.94
N CYS A 66 26.33 -28.45 -11.67
CA CYS A 66 26.97 -27.69 -12.74
C CYS A 66 27.36 -26.26 -12.33
N ARG A 67 27.02 -25.83 -11.12
CA ARG A 67 27.25 -24.47 -10.58
C ARG A 67 26.59 -23.34 -11.38
N ALA A 68 25.74 -23.66 -12.37
CA ALA A 68 24.97 -22.67 -13.09
C ALA A 68 23.97 -21.97 -12.14
N PRO A 69 23.70 -20.65 -12.31
CA PRO A 69 22.74 -19.94 -11.49
C PRO A 69 21.34 -20.57 -11.53
N CYS A 70 20.70 -20.74 -10.37
CA CYS A 70 19.40 -21.41 -10.25
C CYS A 70 18.54 -20.80 -9.11
N THR A 71 17.22 -21.01 -9.16
CA THR A 71 16.24 -20.44 -8.21
C THR A 71 15.40 -21.50 -7.48
N SER A 72 14.71 -21.17 -6.40
CA SER A 72 13.88 -22.14 -5.66
C SER A 72 12.74 -22.75 -6.52
N PRO A 73 12.56 -24.09 -6.55
CA PRO A 73 11.43 -24.75 -7.23
C PRO A 73 10.04 -24.54 -6.60
N LEU A 74 9.94 -24.30 -5.29
CA LEU A 74 8.68 -24.26 -4.56
C LEU A 74 8.32 -22.91 -4.01
N ILE A 75 9.31 -22.02 -3.86
CA ILE A 75 9.10 -20.87 -3.03
C ILE A 75 9.39 -19.59 -3.78
N LYS A 76 8.28 -18.92 -4.12
CA LYS A 76 8.24 -17.48 -4.38
C LYS A 76 8.50 -16.76 -3.06
N TYR A 77 9.72 -16.85 -2.56
CA TYR A 77 10.23 -15.73 -1.80
C TYR A 77 10.66 -14.71 -2.82
N TYR A 78 10.25 -13.49 -2.58
CA TYR A 78 10.57 -12.45 -3.52
C TYR A 78 12.08 -12.16 -3.39
N HIS A 79 12.66 -12.10 -2.17
CA HIS A 79 14.06 -11.64 -1.96
C HIS A 79 14.80 -12.28 -0.77
N ASP A 80 16.11 -12.51 -0.94
CA ASP A 80 17.02 -13.09 0.07
C ASP A 80 18.21 -12.16 0.34
N VAL A 81 18.43 -11.82 1.61
CA VAL A 81 19.43 -10.84 2.03
C VAL A 81 20.24 -11.37 3.20
N LYS A 82 21.56 -11.30 3.10
CA LYS A 82 22.46 -11.60 4.22
C LYS A 82 22.57 -10.39 5.14
N LEU A 83 22.43 -10.62 6.44
CA LEU A 83 22.69 -9.59 7.43
C LEU A 83 24.21 -9.31 7.46
N PRO A 84 24.66 -8.04 7.33
CA PRO A 84 26.08 -7.73 7.30
C PRO A 84 26.82 -8.18 8.57
N GLY A 85 28.06 -8.65 8.39
CA GLY A 85 28.98 -8.93 9.49
C GLY A 85 29.35 -7.63 10.24
N GLY A 86 29.54 -7.72 11.56
CA GLY A 86 29.95 -6.56 12.37
C GLY A 86 28.86 -5.49 12.61
N TYR A 87 29.30 -4.30 13.03
CA TYR A 87 28.44 -3.13 13.25
C TYR A 87 28.13 -2.43 11.92
N MET A 88 26.86 -2.10 11.68
CA MET A 88 26.48 -1.26 10.55
C MET A 88 26.46 0.21 10.97
N ALA A 89 27.21 1.07 10.30
CA ALA A 89 27.10 2.51 10.49
C ALA A 89 25.70 3.03 10.07
N PRO A 90 25.20 4.14 10.64
CA PRO A 90 23.87 4.69 10.34
C PRO A 90 23.56 4.82 8.84
N ASP A 91 24.49 5.34 8.05
CA ASP A 91 24.28 5.53 6.61
C ASP A 91 24.33 4.22 5.83
N ALA A 92 25.20 3.28 6.25
CA ALA A 92 25.27 1.94 5.67
C ALA A 92 23.95 1.16 5.88
N ARG A 93 23.24 1.39 6.99
CA ARG A 93 21.90 0.81 7.23
C ARG A 93 20.86 1.34 6.26
N LYS A 94 20.85 2.65 6.03
CA LYS A 94 19.92 3.28 5.09
C LYS A 94 20.12 2.72 3.69
N VAL A 95 21.37 2.61 3.24
CA VAL A 95 21.70 2.03 1.93
C VAL A 95 21.26 0.57 1.85
N TRP A 96 21.57 -0.24 2.87
CA TRP A 96 21.18 -1.65 2.91
C TRP A 96 19.67 -1.83 2.83
N PHE A 97 18.90 -1.13 3.65
CA PHE A 97 17.44 -1.22 3.62
C PHE A 97 16.83 -0.70 2.32
N LYS A 98 17.38 0.35 1.70
CA LYS A 98 16.94 0.79 0.37
C LYS A 98 17.09 -0.32 -0.67
N SER A 99 18.22 -1.04 -0.68
CA SER A 99 18.44 -2.18 -1.57
C SER A 99 17.37 -3.26 -1.40
N ILE A 100 17.05 -3.62 -0.14
CA ILE A 100 16.01 -4.61 0.17
C ILE A 100 14.65 -4.16 -0.38
N ILE A 101 14.31 -2.89 -0.18
CA ILE A 101 13.01 -2.34 -0.56
C ILE A 101 12.86 -2.28 -2.08
N ASP A 102 13.86 -1.79 -2.82
CA ASP A 102 13.82 -1.74 -4.28
C ASP A 102 13.79 -3.13 -4.90
N GLU A 103 14.44 -4.11 -4.27
CA GLU A 103 14.35 -5.49 -4.71
C GLU A 103 12.90 -5.99 -4.58
N VAL A 104 12.28 -5.82 -3.41
CA VAL A 104 10.91 -6.29 -3.10
C VAL A 104 9.82 -5.55 -3.85
N ILE A 105 10.02 -4.26 -4.05
CA ILE A 105 9.07 -3.35 -4.69
C ILE A 105 9.86 -2.49 -5.68
N PRO A 106 10.16 -3.02 -6.89
CA PRO A 106 10.93 -2.29 -7.89
C PRO A 106 10.33 -0.92 -8.22
N GLY A 107 11.17 0.11 -8.22
CA GLY A 107 10.75 1.49 -8.48
C GLY A 107 10.02 2.17 -7.31
N TYR A 108 10.05 1.57 -6.11
CA TYR A 108 9.49 2.21 -4.91
C TYR A 108 10.11 3.58 -4.66
N PHE A 109 11.43 3.71 -4.82
CA PHE A 109 12.10 5.02 -4.65
C PHE A 109 12.00 5.93 -5.88
N ASP A 110 11.78 5.38 -7.08
CA ASP A 110 11.55 6.17 -8.30
C ASP A 110 10.22 6.95 -8.23
N LEU A 111 9.21 6.38 -7.54
CA LEU A 111 7.94 7.04 -7.23
C LEU A 111 8.05 8.09 -6.11
N LEU A 112 9.19 8.13 -5.40
CA LEU A 112 9.48 9.04 -4.30
C LEU A 112 10.41 10.19 -4.70
N GLU A 113 10.88 10.25 -5.96
CA GLU A 113 11.38 11.51 -6.51
C GLU A 113 10.23 12.52 -6.46
N GLU A 114 10.34 13.42 -5.47
CA GLU A 114 9.30 14.35 -5.10
C GLU A 114 8.84 15.12 -6.35
N PRO A 115 7.53 15.17 -6.67
CA PRO A 115 7.03 16.32 -7.38
C PRO A 115 7.28 17.48 -6.43
N GLN A 116 8.37 18.21 -6.67
CA GLN A 116 8.80 19.46 -6.04
C GLN A 116 7.67 20.01 -5.17
N THR A 117 7.73 19.77 -3.86
CA THR A 117 6.71 20.23 -2.91
C THR A 117 6.87 21.73 -2.70
N ASN A 118 6.52 22.49 -3.75
CA ASN A 118 6.04 23.87 -3.67
C ASN A 118 4.51 23.87 -3.82
N VAL A 119 3.80 22.97 -3.14
CA VAL A 119 2.34 23.07 -3.02
C VAL A 119 2.02 23.84 -1.75
N SER A 120 2.17 25.17 -1.82
CA SER A 120 1.44 26.13 -0.99
C SER A 120 -0.07 26.13 -1.35
N GLY A 121 -0.65 24.93 -1.40
CA GLY A 121 -1.97 24.61 -1.90
C GLY A 121 -3.04 24.56 -0.81
N THR A 122 -2.86 25.26 0.30
CA THR A 122 -3.66 25.15 1.53
C THR A 122 -5.15 25.37 1.28
N PHE A 123 -5.99 24.46 1.78
CA PHE A 123 -7.43 24.61 1.89
C PHE A 123 -7.71 25.79 2.83
N THR A 124 -7.91 26.99 2.28
CA THR A 124 -8.08 28.23 3.04
C THR A 124 -9.42 28.88 2.74
N VAL A 125 -9.88 29.73 3.66
CA VAL A 125 -11.06 30.57 3.48
C VAL A 125 -11.00 31.33 2.15
N SER A 126 -9.85 31.93 1.82
CA SER A 126 -9.67 32.67 0.56
C SER A 126 -9.88 31.81 -0.69
N LYS A 127 -9.40 30.56 -0.69
CA LYS A 127 -9.61 29.65 -1.82
C LYS A 127 -11.04 29.14 -1.92
N ILE A 128 -11.71 28.90 -0.78
CA ILE A 128 -13.14 28.56 -0.78
C ILE A 128 -13.97 29.73 -1.33
N LYS A 129 -13.66 30.97 -0.92
CA LYS A 129 -14.30 32.18 -1.44
C LYS A 129 -14.11 32.29 -2.96
N LEU A 130 -12.88 32.08 -3.44
CA LEU A 130 -12.59 32.08 -4.87
C LEU A 130 -13.37 30.99 -5.61
N ALA A 131 -13.38 29.76 -5.09
CA ALA A 131 -14.08 28.63 -5.70
C ALA A 131 -15.59 28.90 -5.86
N ILE A 132 -16.24 29.46 -4.84
CA ILE A 132 -17.66 29.83 -4.89
C ILE A 132 -17.90 31.01 -5.83
N SER A 133 -17.02 32.01 -5.83
CA SER A 133 -17.11 33.14 -6.77
C SER A 133 -17.02 32.65 -8.23
N GLU A 134 -16.08 31.77 -8.55
CA GLU A 134 -15.93 31.17 -9.88
C GLU A 134 -17.14 30.32 -10.27
N ALA A 135 -17.63 29.47 -9.36
CA ALA A 135 -18.84 28.68 -9.60
C ALA A 135 -20.06 29.57 -9.88
N SER A 136 -20.17 30.69 -9.14
CA SER A 136 -21.25 31.69 -9.29
C SER A 136 -21.19 32.37 -10.65
N TRP A 137 -20.00 32.83 -11.03
CA TRP A 137 -19.77 33.46 -12.34
C TRP A 137 -20.06 32.47 -13.47
N ASN A 138 -19.50 31.27 -13.42
CA ASN A 138 -19.70 30.23 -14.44
C ASN A 138 -21.19 29.86 -14.61
N TYR A 139 -21.94 29.73 -13.52
CA TYR A 139 -23.36 29.43 -13.58
C TYR A 139 -24.18 30.58 -14.19
N LEU A 140 -23.92 31.83 -13.77
CA LEU A 140 -24.63 33.00 -14.31
C LEU A 140 -24.30 33.22 -15.78
N GLU A 141 -23.05 33.00 -16.17
CA GLU A 141 -22.60 33.09 -17.55
C GLU A 141 -23.23 31.99 -18.41
N TRP A 142 -23.24 30.74 -17.94
CA TRP A 142 -23.97 29.65 -18.58
C TRP A 142 -25.46 29.98 -18.76
N ARG A 143 -26.10 30.61 -17.76
CA ARG A 143 -27.51 31.05 -17.86
C ARG A 143 -27.73 32.15 -18.89
N LYS A 144 -26.82 33.12 -19.01
CA LYS A 144 -26.91 34.20 -20.01
C LYS A 144 -26.78 33.65 -21.42
N ASN A 145 -25.83 32.73 -21.62
CA ASN A 145 -25.49 32.19 -22.94
C ASN A 145 -26.48 31.14 -23.47
N ARG A 146 -27.39 30.63 -22.63
CA ARG A 146 -28.47 29.69 -23.01
C ARG A 146 -29.75 30.38 -23.51
N GLY A 147 -29.67 31.65 -23.91
CA GLY A 147 -30.79 32.58 -24.20
C GLY A 147 -32.08 31.97 -24.78
N LEU A 148 -33.22 32.40 -24.21
CA LEU A 148 -34.64 32.32 -24.64
C LEU A 148 -35.25 31.00 -25.17
N ASN A 149 -34.48 30.04 -25.67
CA ASN A 149 -35.00 28.95 -26.50
C ASN A 149 -34.95 27.55 -25.86
N TYR A 150 -34.28 27.36 -24.72
CA TYR A 150 -34.20 26.05 -24.08
C TYR A 150 -34.37 26.20 -22.57
N PHE A 151 -35.55 25.83 -22.09
CA PHE A 151 -36.01 25.97 -20.70
C PHE A 151 -36.13 27.41 -20.20
N TRP A 152 -37.37 27.89 -20.18
CA TRP A 152 -37.75 29.02 -19.38
C TRP A 152 -37.43 28.73 -17.91
N HIS A 153 -36.27 29.18 -17.44
CA HIS A 153 -36.07 29.40 -16.03
C HIS A 153 -36.90 30.63 -15.63
N CYS A 154 -38.24 30.50 -15.64
CA CYS A 154 -39.23 31.58 -15.41
C CYS A 154 -39.02 32.32 -14.08
N THR A 155 -38.14 31.81 -13.23
CA THR A 155 -37.93 32.31 -11.90
C THR A 155 -36.49 32.77 -11.71
N LYS A 156 -36.34 33.93 -11.07
CA LYS A 156 -35.05 34.41 -10.55
C LYS A 156 -34.50 33.52 -9.43
N LYS A 157 -35.22 32.48 -9.00
CA LYS A 157 -34.84 31.57 -7.90
C LYS A 157 -33.40 31.06 -8.00
N GLY A 158 -32.95 30.64 -9.20
CA GLY A 158 -31.57 30.17 -9.38
C GLY A 158 -30.52 31.29 -9.27
N ALA A 159 -30.79 32.46 -9.84
CA ALA A 159 -29.91 33.63 -9.72
C ALA A 159 -29.85 34.13 -8.27
N ASN A 160 -31.01 34.24 -7.60
CA ASN A 160 -31.10 34.64 -6.20
C ASN A 160 -30.33 33.69 -5.28
N ARG A 161 -30.35 32.37 -5.54
CA ARG A 161 -29.55 31.39 -4.77
C ARG A 161 -28.04 31.62 -4.92
N VAL A 162 -27.60 32.00 -6.11
CA VAL A 162 -26.20 32.31 -6.41
C VAL A 162 -25.78 33.58 -5.69
N GLU A 163 -26.57 34.65 -5.84
CA GLU A 163 -26.32 35.92 -5.16
C GLU A 163 -26.30 35.75 -3.64
N ASN A 164 -27.27 35.00 -3.09
CA ASN A 164 -27.34 34.72 -1.66
C ASN A 164 -26.12 33.93 -1.15
N LEU A 165 -25.79 32.78 -1.76
CA LEU A 165 -24.66 31.97 -1.32
C LEU A 165 -23.33 32.70 -1.49
N ASN A 166 -23.12 33.39 -2.62
CA ASN A 166 -21.90 34.15 -2.85
C ASN A 166 -21.78 35.33 -1.87
N HIS A 167 -22.88 35.97 -1.49
CA HIS A 167 -22.90 36.99 -0.44
C HIS A 167 -22.52 36.40 0.92
N ILE A 168 -23.15 35.29 1.33
CA ILE A 168 -22.84 34.58 2.58
C ILE A 168 -21.34 34.22 2.64
N VAL A 169 -20.80 33.65 1.57
CA VAL A 169 -19.40 33.20 1.54
C VAL A 169 -18.42 34.38 1.47
N SER A 170 -18.69 35.41 0.68
CA SER A 170 -17.80 36.58 0.58
C SER A 170 -17.72 37.38 1.87
N THR A 171 -18.84 37.52 2.59
CA THR A 171 -18.93 38.25 3.87
C THR A 171 -18.52 37.43 5.09
N TRP A 172 -18.24 36.13 4.93
CA TRP A 172 -17.73 35.27 6.01
C TRP A 172 -16.46 35.87 6.66
N SER A 173 -16.53 36.09 7.97
CA SER A 173 -15.46 36.68 8.79
C SER A 173 -14.63 35.67 9.57
N GLY A 174 -15.08 34.41 9.66
CA GLY A 174 -14.35 33.35 10.35
C GLY A 174 -13.05 32.98 9.64
N ILE A 175 -12.08 32.49 10.42
CA ILE A 175 -10.76 32.08 9.91
C ILE A 175 -10.68 30.58 9.57
N ASP A 176 -11.60 29.76 10.08
CA ASP A 176 -11.59 28.32 9.86
C ASP A 176 -12.24 27.97 8.50
N PRO A 177 -11.47 27.45 7.53
CA PRO A 177 -12.02 26.99 6.24
C PRO A 177 -13.04 25.85 6.40
N LYS A 178 -12.97 25.05 7.47
CA LYS A 178 -13.87 23.92 7.71
C LYS A 178 -15.27 24.39 8.10
N GLU A 179 -15.37 25.40 8.95
CA GLU A 179 -16.64 26.00 9.33
C GLU A 179 -17.34 26.61 8.11
N LEU A 180 -16.59 27.36 7.29
CA LEU A 180 -17.12 27.92 6.05
C LEU A 180 -17.57 26.83 5.07
N PHE A 181 -16.78 25.77 4.92
CA PHE A 181 -17.16 24.64 4.05
C PHE A 181 -18.40 23.91 4.57
N SER A 182 -18.51 23.70 5.89
CA SER A 182 -19.68 23.11 6.54
C SER A 182 -20.94 23.93 6.30
N LEU A 183 -20.83 25.25 6.42
CA LEU A 183 -21.91 26.18 6.13
C LEU A 183 -22.37 26.03 4.68
N ILE A 184 -21.44 26.02 3.72
CA ILE A 184 -21.76 25.84 2.31
C ILE A 184 -22.47 24.51 2.08
N CYS A 185 -21.99 23.40 2.67
CA CYS A 185 -22.61 22.08 2.53
C CYS A 185 -24.06 22.08 3.01
N LYS A 186 -24.33 22.74 4.15
CA LYS A 186 -25.69 22.89 4.69
C LYS A 186 -26.60 23.69 3.76
N GLU A 187 -26.10 24.81 3.24
CA GLU A 187 -26.89 25.68 2.35
C GLU A 187 -27.23 24.98 1.02
N ILE A 188 -26.29 24.25 0.42
CA ILE A 188 -26.50 23.66 -0.91
C ILE A 188 -27.23 22.32 -0.89
N ARG A 189 -27.43 21.70 0.29
CA ARG A 189 -28.15 20.43 0.43
C ARG A 189 -29.54 20.45 -0.17
N ASP A 190 -30.23 21.58 0.01
CA ASP A 190 -31.62 21.80 -0.40
C ASP A 190 -31.72 22.47 -1.78
N TYR A 191 -30.59 22.71 -2.45
CA TYR A 191 -30.58 23.25 -3.79
C TYR A 191 -30.92 22.14 -4.81
N PRO A 192 -31.42 22.51 -6.02
CA PRO A 192 -31.68 21.54 -7.07
C PRO A 192 -30.45 20.71 -7.41
N ARG A 193 -30.67 19.43 -7.74
CA ARG A 193 -29.62 18.42 -8.01
C ARG A 193 -29.55 18.00 -9.48
N LYS A 194 -30.13 18.81 -10.36
CA LYS A 194 -30.23 18.55 -11.81
C LYS A 194 -28.94 18.90 -12.56
N ASP A 195 -28.85 18.43 -13.79
CA ASP A 195 -27.91 18.94 -14.79
C ASP A 195 -27.94 20.45 -14.87
N HIS A 196 -26.74 21.02 -15.01
CA HIS A 196 -26.50 22.46 -15.03
C HIS A 196 -27.16 23.27 -13.88
N SER A 197 -27.49 22.64 -12.75
CA SER A 197 -27.90 23.36 -11.55
C SER A 197 -26.70 24.04 -10.90
N TYR A 198 -26.93 25.06 -10.08
CA TYR A 198 -25.84 25.77 -9.41
C TYR A 198 -24.96 24.84 -8.55
N THR A 199 -25.54 23.79 -7.97
CA THR A 199 -24.78 22.77 -7.22
C THR A 199 -23.77 22.04 -8.09
N SER A 200 -24.09 21.71 -9.35
CA SER A 200 -23.12 21.14 -10.30
C SER A 200 -21.90 22.04 -10.53
N PHE A 201 -22.11 23.36 -10.65
CA PHE A 201 -21.01 24.31 -10.84
C PHE A 201 -20.14 24.42 -9.58
N ILE A 202 -20.75 24.37 -8.40
CA ILE A 202 -20.03 24.33 -7.12
C ILE A 202 -19.17 23.07 -7.03
N LEU A 203 -19.73 21.90 -7.35
CA LEU A 203 -19.00 20.63 -7.35
C LEU A 203 -17.81 20.64 -8.34
N ASN A 204 -17.99 21.21 -9.55
CA ASN A 204 -16.90 21.40 -10.52
C ASN A 204 -15.79 22.35 -10.04
N SER A 205 -16.11 23.32 -9.18
CA SER A 205 -15.11 24.20 -8.60
C SER A 205 -14.37 23.50 -7.45
N PHE A 206 -15.12 22.78 -6.62
CA PHE A 206 -14.56 21.97 -5.54
C PHE A 206 -13.68 20.80 -6.03
N SER A 207 -13.99 20.19 -7.17
CA SER A 207 -13.16 19.13 -7.77
C SER A 207 -11.76 19.62 -8.19
N LYS A 208 -11.53 20.93 -8.27
CA LYS A 208 -10.22 21.53 -8.58
C LYS A 208 -9.42 21.90 -7.33
N MET A 209 -10.03 21.85 -6.14
CA MET A 209 -9.44 22.35 -4.91
C MET A 209 -8.92 21.20 -4.03
N LYS A 210 -7.63 21.20 -3.70
CA LYS A 210 -7.08 20.24 -2.72
C LYS A 210 -7.47 20.62 -1.28
N PRO A 211 -7.75 19.65 -0.39
CA PRO A 211 -7.76 18.20 -0.65
C PRO A 211 -9.11 17.68 -1.17
N ILE A 212 -10.11 18.54 -1.37
CA ILE A 212 -11.48 18.14 -1.78
C ILE A 212 -11.45 17.33 -3.07
N SER A 213 -10.65 17.77 -4.05
CA SER A 213 -10.48 17.11 -5.34
C SER A 213 -10.18 15.63 -5.23
N LEU A 214 -9.39 15.20 -4.23
CA LEU A 214 -9.06 13.80 -4.00
C LEU A 214 -10.28 12.90 -3.76
N TYR A 215 -11.41 13.47 -3.33
CA TYR A 215 -12.66 12.76 -3.05
C TYR A 215 -13.72 12.96 -4.14
N LEU A 216 -13.50 13.91 -5.06
CA LEU A 216 -14.42 14.29 -6.14
C LEU A 216 -13.95 13.85 -7.53
N ASN A 217 -12.72 13.36 -7.68
CA ASN A 217 -12.03 13.04 -8.94
C ASN A 217 -12.65 11.93 -9.80
N ASP A 218 -13.85 11.44 -9.48
CA ASP A 218 -14.52 10.43 -10.30
C ASP A 218 -15.03 11.02 -11.63
N TYR A 219 -15.19 12.35 -11.73
CA TYR A 219 -15.71 13.02 -12.92
C TYR A 219 -15.09 14.40 -13.16
N ASP A 220 -14.81 14.70 -14.42
CA ASP A 220 -14.32 16.01 -14.87
C ASP A 220 -15.43 17.08 -14.96
N ASP A 221 -16.69 16.65 -15.10
CA ASP A 221 -17.84 17.54 -15.26
C ASP A 221 -19.14 17.04 -14.59
N TYR A 222 -19.46 17.62 -13.45
CA TYR A 222 -20.71 17.42 -12.71
C TYR A 222 -21.92 18.11 -13.35
N THR A 223 -21.78 18.87 -14.44
CA THR A 223 -22.92 19.40 -15.17
C THR A 223 -23.52 18.39 -16.15
N ALA A 224 -22.80 17.30 -16.45
CA ALA A 224 -23.26 16.25 -17.35
C ALA A 224 -24.59 15.61 -16.90
N GLY A 225 -25.38 15.20 -17.90
CA GLY A 225 -26.69 14.57 -17.72
C GLY A 225 -26.66 13.05 -17.62
N THR A 226 -25.48 12.43 -17.51
CA THR A 226 -25.38 10.96 -17.42
C THR A 226 -25.95 10.45 -16.10
N LEU A 227 -26.43 9.20 -16.13
CA LEU A 227 -27.00 8.52 -14.96
C LEU A 227 -26.00 8.50 -13.79
N GLU A 228 -24.75 8.15 -14.10
CA GLU A 228 -23.63 8.09 -13.16
C GLU A 228 -23.34 9.43 -12.47
N VAL A 229 -23.24 10.52 -13.24
CA VAL A 229 -23.00 11.86 -12.70
C VAL A 229 -24.19 12.34 -11.86
N ARG A 230 -25.42 12.02 -12.29
CA ARG A 230 -26.63 12.30 -11.50
C ARG A 230 -26.59 11.60 -10.15
N ASP A 231 -26.34 10.30 -10.12
CA ASP A 231 -26.35 9.50 -8.88
C ASP A 231 -25.19 9.92 -7.96
N LYS A 232 -24.01 10.27 -8.54
CA LYS A 232 -22.90 10.81 -7.76
C LYS A 232 -23.21 12.17 -7.14
N ARG A 233 -23.85 13.10 -7.88
CA ARG A 233 -24.30 14.39 -7.30
C ARG A 233 -25.28 14.18 -6.15
N GLU A 234 -26.23 13.27 -6.34
CA GLU A 234 -27.23 12.93 -5.32
C GLU A 234 -26.55 12.48 -4.03
N TYR A 235 -25.58 11.58 -4.15
CA TYR A 235 -24.76 11.13 -3.03
C TYR A 235 -24.00 12.30 -2.36
N LEU A 236 -23.27 13.09 -3.15
CA LEU A 236 -22.44 14.19 -2.65
C LEU A 236 -23.27 15.23 -1.89
N LEU A 237 -24.41 15.63 -2.43
CA LEU A 237 -25.28 16.67 -1.84
C LEU A 237 -26.11 16.15 -0.66
N THR A 238 -26.38 14.84 -0.59
CA THR A 238 -27.08 14.24 0.55
C THR A 238 -26.17 14.08 1.75
N ARG A 239 -24.97 13.53 1.53
CA ARG A 239 -24.07 13.13 2.62
C ARG A 239 -22.59 13.23 2.26
N GLY A 240 -22.23 12.97 1.01
CA GLY A 240 -20.83 12.82 0.62
C GLY A 240 -19.95 14.04 0.92
N LEU A 241 -20.46 15.28 0.80
CA LEU A 241 -19.69 16.47 1.17
C LEU A 241 -19.46 16.60 2.69
N GLU A 242 -20.42 16.18 3.51
CA GLU A 242 -20.23 16.11 4.97
C GLU A 242 -19.31 14.95 5.36
N ASP A 243 -19.39 13.81 4.68
CA ASP A 243 -18.43 12.71 4.87
C ASP A 243 -17.02 13.15 4.48
N ILE A 244 -16.87 13.98 3.44
CA ILE A 244 -15.60 14.59 3.04
C ILE A 244 -15.10 15.58 4.09
N LEU A 245 -15.97 16.43 4.64
CA LEU A 245 -15.61 17.34 5.73
C LEU A 245 -15.27 16.56 7.01
N GLY A 246 -16.05 15.53 7.34
CA GLY A 246 -15.84 14.63 8.46
C GLY A 246 -14.53 13.87 8.30
N ALA A 247 -14.22 13.42 7.09
CA ALA A 247 -12.90 12.95 6.72
C ALA A 247 -11.91 14.08 7.00
N MET A 248 -11.98 15.28 6.42
CA MET A 248 -11.08 16.42 6.70
C MET A 248 -10.91 16.77 8.20
N CYS A 249 -11.91 16.51 9.05
CA CYS A 249 -11.89 16.71 10.50
C CYS A 249 -11.24 15.53 11.25
N ILE A 250 -11.54 14.30 10.85
CA ILE A 250 -10.87 13.09 11.31
C ILE A 250 -9.44 13.02 10.71
N ASN A 251 -9.16 13.85 9.69
CA ASN A 251 -7.96 13.83 8.87
C ASN A 251 -6.81 14.71 9.36
N SER A 252 -6.48 14.56 10.65
CA SER A 252 -5.13 14.12 11.00
C SER A 252 -4.87 12.65 10.59
N ARG A 253 -5.90 11.89 10.21
CA ARG A 253 -5.88 10.51 9.70
C ARG A 253 -5.86 10.29 8.16
N PHE A 254 -6.28 11.19 7.27
CA PHE A 254 -5.79 11.17 5.87
C PHE A 254 -4.41 11.80 5.76
N TYR A 255 -4.06 12.66 6.72
CA TYR A 255 -2.67 12.93 7.05
C TYR A 255 -1.91 11.67 7.49
N LYS A 256 -2.57 10.53 7.80
CA LYS A 256 -1.88 9.25 7.97
C LYS A 256 -1.55 8.61 6.63
N LYS A 257 -2.45 8.57 5.64
CA LYS A 257 -2.09 8.08 4.30
C LYS A 257 -1.06 8.98 3.59
N GLU A 258 -1.01 10.28 3.90
CA GLU A 258 0.10 11.18 3.51
C GLU A 258 1.30 11.22 4.49
N MET A 259 1.18 10.83 5.77
CA MET A 259 2.34 10.57 6.66
C MET A 259 3.06 9.27 6.32
N PHE A 260 2.37 8.35 5.66
CA PHE A 260 2.88 7.07 5.21
C PHE A 260 3.22 7.05 3.71
N LYS A 261 3.01 8.17 2.99
CA LYS A 261 3.57 8.34 1.65
C LYS A 261 5.09 8.39 1.81
N GLY A 262 5.76 7.30 1.44
CA GLY A 262 7.20 7.09 1.66
C GLY A 262 7.58 6.26 2.89
N LYS A 263 6.62 5.66 3.63
CA LYS A 263 6.93 4.74 4.74
C LYS A 263 6.35 3.36 4.47
N LEU A 264 7.20 2.34 4.62
CA LEU A 264 6.81 0.94 4.48
C LEU A 264 6.55 0.28 5.83
N HIS A 265 5.55 -0.60 5.84
CA HIS A 265 5.15 -1.40 6.99
C HIS A 265 5.61 -2.85 6.81
N ALA A 266 6.64 -3.21 7.55
CA ALA A 266 7.17 -4.57 7.59
C ALA A 266 6.77 -5.27 8.89
N LYS A 267 6.27 -6.51 8.80
CA LYS A 267 6.20 -7.41 9.96
C LYS A 267 7.43 -8.30 9.99
N VAL A 268 8.09 -8.39 11.14
CA VAL A 268 9.33 -9.16 11.32
C VAL A 268 9.06 -10.40 12.18
N PHE A 269 9.39 -11.58 11.66
CA PHE A 269 9.26 -12.88 12.34
C PHE A 269 10.62 -13.54 12.48
N GLY A 270 10.79 -14.39 13.48
CA GLY A 270 12.01 -15.15 13.72
C GLY A 270 12.16 -15.60 15.16
N LYS A 271 13.13 -16.46 15.45
CA LYS A 271 13.49 -16.83 16.83
C LYS A 271 13.90 -15.59 17.63
N LYS A 272 13.64 -15.61 18.94
CA LYS A 272 13.99 -14.50 19.86
C LYS A 272 15.45 -14.06 19.76
N THR A 273 16.36 -15.03 19.64
CA THR A 273 17.81 -14.79 19.48
C THR A 273 18.13 -14.08 18.17
N ASN A 274 17.52 -14.53 17.07
CA ASN A 274 17.69 -13.98 15.73
C ASN A 274 17.17 -12.54 15.65
N LEU A 275 15.97 -12.30 16.18
CA LEU A 275 15.38 -10.96 16.24
C LEU A 275 16.25 -9.99 17.05
N LYS A 276 16.84 -10.42 18.17
CA LYS A 276 17.77 -9.59 18.95
C LYS A 276 19.02 -9.21 18.14
N ILE A 277 19.62 -10.16 17.44
CA ILE A 277 20.82 -9.91 16.62
C ILE A 277 20.49 -8.94 15.47
N PHE A 278 19.39 -9.21 14.74
CA PHE A 278 18.88 -8.33 13.68
C PHE A 278 18.67 -6.91 14.22
N TRP A 279 17.98 -6.77 15.34
CA TRP A 279 17.63 -5.47 15.88
C TRP A 279 18.84 -4.67 16.36
N ASN A 280 19.75 -5.32 17.09
CA ASN A 280 20.97 -4.69 17.57
C ASN A 280 21.84 -4.18 16.42
N LYS A 281 21.94 -4.94 15.32
CA LYS A 281 22.72 -4.57 14.13
C LYS A 281 22.05 -3.45 13.32
N CYS A 282 20.74 -3.53 13.13
CA CYS A 282 20.01 -2.61 12.26
C CYS A 282 19.58 -1.32 12.96
N PHE A 283 19.38 -1.30 14.28
CA PHE A 283 18.74 -0.16 14.96
C PHE A 283 19.54 0.44 16.12
N SER A 284 20.72 -0.10 16.47
CA SER A 284 21.56 0.37 17.60
C SER A 284 20.88 0.43 18.98
N THR A 285 19.62 0.00 19.11
CA THR A 285 18.90 -0.01 20.38
C THR A 285 18.91 -1.42 20.94
N TYR A 286 19.38 -1.59 22.18
CA TYR A 286 19.24 -2.85 22.89
C TYR A 286 17.75 -3.15 23.06
N LEU A 287 17.29 -4.31 22.59
CA LEU A 287 15.95 -4.82 22.88
C LEU A 287 15.90 -5.20 24.36
N ASP A 288 15.63 -4.22 25.21
CA ASP A 288 15.26 -4.48 26.60
C ASP A 288 13.82 -5.02 26.59
N ASN A 289 13.57 -6.16 27.24
CA ASN A 289 12.32 -6.92 27.08
C ASN A 289 11.08 -6.19 27.65
N THR A 290 11.21 -4.92 28.06
CA THR A 290 10.21 -4.18 28.84
C THR A 290 9.97 -2.75 28.34
N LYS A 291 10.47 -2.35 27.15
CA LYS A 291 10.26 -0.99 26.65
C LYS A 291 9.87 -0.93 25.16
N GLN A 292 8.78 -0.22 24.91
CA GLN A 292 8.40 0.32 23.60
C GLN A 292 9.54 1.18 23.04
N VAL A 293 10.05 0.81 21.87
CA VAL A 293 11.01 1.64 21.11
C VAL A 293 10.24 2.33 19.99
N SER A 294 10.12 3.65 20.03
CA SER A 294 9.58 4.47 18.95
C SER A 294 10.72 5.23 18.26
N PHE A 295 10.82 5.14 16.92
CA PHE A 295 11.80 5.90 16.13
C PHE A 295 11.18 7.13 15.46
N ALA A 296 12.01 8.15 15.20
CA ALA A 296 11.62 9.42 14.59
C ALA A 296 11.56 9.34 13.06
N LYS A 297 10.95 10.36 12.43
CA LYS A 297 10.55 10.43 11.01
C LYS A 297 11.72 10.34 9.99
N SER A 298 12.98 10.53 10.40
CA SER A 298 14.18 10.42 9.56
C SER A 298 14.73 8.99 9.43
N ASP A 299 14.19 8.07 10.22
CA ASP A 299 14.57 6.67 10.24
C ASP A 299 13.42 5.91 9.58
N LEU A 300 13.65 5.35 8.38
CA LEU A 300 12.72 4.34 7.86
C LEU A 300 12.52 3.28 8.96
N PHE A 301 11.32 2.72 9.09
CA PHE A 301 10.82 1.80 10.13
C PHE A 301 10.12 2.46 11.33
N VAL A 302 8.78 2.51 11.30
CA VAL A 302 7.92 2.73 12.48
C VAL A 302 7.29 1.40 12.88
N THR A 303 7.41 1.05 14.16
CA THR A 303 6.93 -0.18 14.82
C THR A 303 5.64 0.08 15.62
N THR A 304 4.80 -0.93 15.84
CA THR A 304 3.66 -0.90 16.79
C THR A 304 3.72 -2.09 17.73
N ASN A 305 4.62 -2.08 18.72
CA ASN A 305 4.80 -3.18 19.66
C ASN A 305 4.38 -2.80 21.09
N PRO A 306 3.37 -3.44 21.70
CA PRO A 306 3.28 -3.54 23.14
C PRO A 306 3.39 -5.01 23.53
N ASP A 307 4.62 -5.47 23.78
CA ASP A 307 5.02 -6.83 24.13
C ASP A 307 4.73 -7.85 23.00
N LEU A 308 5.72 -8.43 22.33
CA LEU A 308 6.29 -9.75 22.65
C LEU A 308 5.30 -10.89 23.02
N ALA A 309 3.99 -10.71 22.79
CA ALA A 309 2.93 -11.63 23.13
C ALA A 309 2.99 -12.88 22.22
N ASP A 310 3.64 -13.89 22.79
CA ASP A 310 3.70 -15.29 22.38
C ASP A 310 4.44 -15.63 21.09
N LEU A 311 5.77 -15.58 21.25
CA LEU A 311 6.61 -16.72 20.89
C LEU A 311 5.92 -18.04 21.35
N THR A 312 5.52 -18.86 20.37
CA THR A 312 4.92 -20.20 20.49
C THR A 312 3.38 -20.25 20.56
N HIS A 313 2.77 -20.76 19.47
CA HIS A 313 1.45 -21.38 19.44
C HIS A 313 0.21 -20.55 19.81
N THR A 314 -0.13 -19.48 19.08
CA THR A 314 -1.56 -19.15 18.82
C THR A 314 -1.68 -18.40 17.49
N GLY A 315 -2.74 -18.67 16.73
CA GLY A 315 -2.86 -18.36 15.30
C GLY A 315 -2.50 -16.93 14.92
N ILE A 316 -1.43 -16.81 14.14
CA ILE A 316 -1.02 -15.55 13.51
C ILE A 316 -2.05 -15.25 12.43
N GLN A 317 -2.80 -14.15 12.57
CA GLN A 317 -3.71 -13.64 11.55
C GLN A 317 -2.96 -12.57 10.73
N PRO A 318 -2.38 -12.92 9.57
CA PRO A 318 -1.64 -11.97 8.73
C PRO A 318 -2.54 -10.95 8.03
N GLU A 319 -3.87 -11.11 8.07
CA GLU A 319 -4.84 -10.35 7.26
C GLU A 319 -5.09 -8.89 7.70
N SER A 320 -4.21 -8.29 8.50
CA SER A 320 -4.30 -6.86 8.76
C SER A 320 -3.98 -6.10 7.47
N PRO A 321 -4.87 -5.22 6.96
CA PRO A 321 -4.72 -4.52 5.68
C PRO A 321 -3.59 -3.47 5.64
N GLU A 322 -2.61 -3.57 6.54
CA GLU A 322 -1.57 -2.57 6.81
C GLU A 322 -0.13 -3.14 6.66
N VAL A 323 0.07 -4.27 5.98
CA VAL A 323 1.39 -4.91 5.82
C VAL A 323 1.81 -4.87 4.34
N ASP A 324 2.91 -4.17 4.04
CA ASP A 324 3.45 -4.04 2.68
C ASP A 324 4.35 -5.23 2.31
N PHE A 325 5.15 -5.72 3.28
CA PHE A 325 5.97 -6.91 3.11
C PHE A 325 6.30 -7.54 4.47
N ILE A 326 6.83 -8.76 4.44
CA ILE A 326 7.19 -9.54 5.62
C ILE A 326 8.70 -9.78 5.63
N ILE A 327 9.34 -9.66 6.79
CA ILE A 327 10.74 -10.04 7.00
C ILE A 327 10.75 -11.30 7.86
N ILE A 328 11.37 -12.38 7.39
CA ILE A 328 11.63 -13.59 8.18
C ILE A 328 13.12 -13.67 8.47
N VAL A 329 13.49 -13.56 9.74
CA VAL A 329 14.84 -13.57 10.25
C VAL A 329 15.19 -14.97 10.77
N THR A 330 16.14 -15.62 10.10
CA THR A 330 16.38 -17.06 10.25
C THR A 330 17.88 -17.39 10.36
N ASP A 331 18.18 -18.48 11.07
CA ASP A 331 19.50 -19.12 11.15
C ASP A 331 19.68 -20.26 10.12
N GLY A 332 18.60 -20.74 9.50
CA GLY A 332 18.65 -21.86 8.56
C GLY A 332 17.32 -22.21 7.89
N TYR A 333 17.38 -23.15 6.95
CA TYR A 333 16.23 -23.55 6.13
C TYR A 333 15.02 -24.02 6.96
N GLU A 334 15.26 -24.74 8.05
CA GLU A 334 14.20 -25.33 8.88
C GLU A 334 13.39 -24.29 9.65
N ASP A 335 14.06 -23.29 10.24
CA ASP A 335 13.41 -22.16 10.93
C ASP A 335 12.52 -21.40 9.95
N TYR A 336 13.04 -21.18 8.75
CA TYR A 336 12.32 -20.48 7.71
C TYR A 336 11.06 -21.19 7.21
N VAL A 337 11.16 -22.48 6.90
CA VAL A 337 10.00 -23.28 6.46
C VAL A 337 8.93 -23.32 7.55
N ALA A 338 9.33 -23.39 8.82
CA ALA A 338 8.40 -23.35 9.94
C ALA A 338 7.58 -22.04 9.94
N TRP A 339 8.23 -20.88 9.78
CA TRP A 339 7.55 -19.59 9.72
C TRP A 339 6.71 -19.43 8.44
N ASN A 340 7.27 -19.72 7.27
CA ASN A 340 6.56 -19.57 6.00
C ASN A 340 5.29 -20.44 5.95
N LYS A 341 5.31 -21.64 6.54
CA LYS A 341 4.14 -22.50 6.63
C LYS A 341 3.10 -22.00 7.64
N ALA A 342 3.56 -21.39 8.74
CA ALA A 342 2.68 -20.88 9.79
C ALA A 342 1.93 -19.61 9.36
N LEU A 343 2.43 -18.93 8.34
CA LEU A 343 1.88 -17.68 7.85
C LEU A 343 0.99 -17.97 6.60
N SER A 344 -0.29 -17.65 6.68
CA SER A 344 -1.26 -17.80 5.60
C SER A 344 -1.35 -16.52 4.76
N HIS A 345 -0.40 -16.30 3.86
CA HIS A 345 -0.25 -15.00 3.19
C HIS A 345 -0.93 -14.92 1.81
N ASN A 346 -1.85 -13.97 1.65
CA ASN A 346 -2.43 -13.56 0.39
C ASN A 346 -1.43 -12.64 -0.37
N ASN A 347 -0.53 -13.20 -1.18
CA ASN A 347 0.36 -12.47 -2.12
C ASN A 347 1.27 -11.36 -1.51
N ILE A 348 1.47 -11.33 -0.19
CA ILE A 348 2.36 -10.34 0.46
C ILE A 348 3.82 -10.73 0.19
N PRO A 349 4.69 -9.82 -0.28
CA PRO A 349 6.10 -10.11 -0.48
C PRO A 349 6.82 -10.50 0.80
N ILE A 350 7.73 -11.48 0.71
CA ILE A 350 8.53 -11.98 1.84
C ILE A 350 10.02 -11.76 1.54
N VAL A 351 10.69 -11.11 2.47
CA VAL A 351 12.15 -10.94 2.57
C VAL A 351 12.68 -11.93 3.58
N ARG A 352 13.66 -12.72 3.17
CA ARG A 352 14.42 -13.56 4.09
C ARG A 352 15.69 -12.83 4.52
N VAL A 353 15.93 -12.74 5.83
CA VAL A 353 17.18 -12.22 6.40
C VAL A 353 17.93 -13.33 7.10
N VAL A 354 19.10 -13.70 6.57
CA VAL A 354 19.94 -14.74 7.16
C VAL A 354 20.96 -14.11 8.10
N ILE A 355 20.99 -14.60 9.35
CA ILE A 355 21.97 -14.22 10.37
C ILE A 355 23.02 -15.33 10.41
N LYS A 356 24.15 -15.12 9.75
CA LYS A 356 25.33 -16.00 9.90
C LYS A 356 26.27 -15.47 10.96
#